data_AF-A0A2V6H6N7-F1
#
_entry.id   AF-A0A2V6H6N7-F1
#
_cell.length_a   1.000
_cell.length_b   1.000
_cell.length_c   1.000
_cell.angle_alpha   90.00
_cell.angle_beta   90.00
_cell.angle_gamma   90.00
#
_symmetry.space_group_name_H-M   'P 1'
#
loop_
_entity.id
_entity.type
_entity.pdbx_description
1 polymer ?
#
loop_
_entity_poly.entity_id
_entity_poly.type
_entity_poly.pdbx_seq_one_letter_code
_entity_poly.pdbx_strand_id
1 'polypeptide(L)'
;VANIPELVRTGKLDSLLVLPIDSQFAVSTKQFALDSIVNAALGGLVVCVSLSQLGMVPTPMSILLYLTALGFGVAVHYSIMLALAAVSFWIVRAQGLVYGYFNFLNIARYPDVIFPRIFRMIFGWVIPVVIIANIPARLLIKSFGQPFPLMLHLVVASTIIFWLSRVFWRFALRHYSSASS
;
A
#
# COMPACT_ATOMS: atom_id res chain seq x y z
N VAL A 1 5.35 9.63 1.95
CA VAL A 1 4.59 9.20 3.17
C VAL A 1 5.49 8.63 4.26
N ALA A 2 6.45 7.73 3.96
CA ALA A 2 7.31 7.13 5.00
C ALA A 2 8.10 8.14 5.86
N ASN A 3 8.43 9.31 5.31
CA ASN A 3 9.20 10.36 5.99
C ASN A 3 8.35 11.35 6.81
N ILE A 4 7.02 11.16 6.90
CA ILE A 4 6.14 12.02 7.70
C ILE A 4 6.55 12.09 9.18
N PRO A 5 6.88 10.96 9.86
CA PRO A 5 7.34 11.03 11.25
C PRO A 5 8.57 11.92 11.43
N GLU A 6 9.47 11.95 10.45
CA GLU A 6 10.64 12.83 10.48
C GLU A 6 10.27 14.29 10.24
N LEU A 7 9.31 14.57 9.34
CA LEU A 7 8.80 15.93 9.12
C LEU A 7 8.12 16.50 10.37
N VAL A 8 7.39 15.66 11.11
CA VAL A 8 6.81 16.00 12.43
C VAL A 8 7.92 16.29 13.43
N ARG A 9 8.89 15.38 13.56
CA ARG A 9 10.01 15.52 14.50
C ARG A 9 10.86 16.77 14.25
N THR A 10 11.00 17.19 12.99
CA THR A 10 11.81 18.35 12.59
C THR A 10 11.01 19.65 12.48
N GLY A 11 9.70 19.64 12.76
CA GLY A 11 8.82 20.80 12.59
C GLY A 11 8.58 21.22 11.13
N LYS A 12 9.17 20.52 10.15
CA LYS A 12 9.03 20.83 8.72
C LYS A 12 7.66 20.51 8.16
N LEU A 13 6.80 19.82 8.92
CA LEU A 13 5.42 19.57 8.52
C LEU A 13 4.60 20.87 8.44
N ASP A 14 4.89 21.86 9.28
CA ASP A 14 4.13 23.13 9.35
C ASP A 14 4.13 23.87 8.01
N SER A 15 5.29 23.91 7.35
CA SER A 15 5.43 24.53 6.01
C SER A 15 4.54 23.88 4.95
N LEU A 16 4.20 22.59 5.09
CA LEU A 16 3.30 21.90 4.16
C LEU A 16 1.83 22.13 4.48
N LEU A 17 1.50 22.37 5.76
CA LEU A 17 0.12 22.60 6.19
C LEU A 17 -0.39 24.00 5.83
N VAL A 18 0.51 24.96 5.60
CA VAL A 18 0.17 26.33 5.15
C VAL A 18 -0.19 26.38 3.66
N LEU A 19 0.19 25.37 2.87
CA LEU A 19 -0.13 25.36 1.44
C LEU A 19 -1.65 25.31 1.22
N PRO A 20 -2.21 26.08 0.27
CA PRO A 20 -3.65 26.11 -0.01
C PRO A 20 -4.10 24.89 -0.84
N ILE A 21 -3.62 23.71 -0.49
CA ILE A 21 -3.93 22.43 -1.12
C ILE A 21 -4.20 21.40 -0.02
N ASP A 22 -4.80 20.27 -0.39
CA ASP A 22 -5.08 19.20 0.56
C ASP A 22 -3.78 18.70 1.21
N SER A 23 -3.73 18.69 2.55
CA SER A 23 -2.51 18.36 3.30
C SER A 23 -2.05 16.92 3.09
N GLN A 24 -2.98 15.98 2.95
CA GLN A 24 -2.65 14.59 2.63
C GLN A 24 -2.01 14.50 1.26
N PHE A 25 -2.56 15.20 0.26
CA PHE A 25 -1.97 15.27 -1.08
C PHE A 25 -0.58 15.92 -1.06
N ALA A 26 -0.44 17.10 -0.42
CA ALA A 26 0.82 17.83 -0.32
C ALA A 26 1.96 16.96 0.25
N VAL A 27 1.68 16.28 1.35
CA VAL A 27 2.64 15.41 2.05
C VAL A 27 2.94 14.13 1.25
N SER A 28 1.97 13.63 0.49
CA SER A 28 2.15 12.43 -0.35
C SER A 28 3.02 12.71 -1.56
N THR A 29 2.89 13.88 -2.18
CA THR A 29 3.56 14.24 -3.44
C THR A 29 4.91 14.95 -3.22
N LYS A 30 5.23 15.38 -2.00
CA LYS A 30 6.47 16.11 -1.67
C LYS A 30 7.75 15.39 -2.11
N GLN A 31 7.75 14.05 -2.09
CA GLN A 31 8.93 13.26 -2.42
C GLN A 31 8.61 12.34 -3.58
N PHE A 32 9.27 12.61 -4.71
CA PHE A 32 9.28 11.72 -5.85
C PHE A 32 10.55 10.86 -5.79
N ALA A 33 10.36 9.56 -5.67
CA ALA A 33 11.43 8.59 -5.49
C ALA A 33 11.78 7.97 -6.86
N LEU A 34 12.87 8.42 -7.50
CA LEU A 34 13.32 7.88 -8.79
C LEU A 34 13.66 6.39 -8.70
N ASP A 35 14.19 5.96 -7.55
CA ASP A 35 14.41 4.58 -7.18
C ASP A 35 13.14 3.72 -7.27
N SER A 36 11.96 4.28 -6.99
CA SER A 36 10.69 3.56 -7.11
C SER A 36 10.33 3.25 -8.56
N ILE A 37 10.68 4.11 -9.52
CA ILE A 37 10.48 3.84 -10.96
C ILE A 37 11.36 2.67 -11.40
N VAL A 38 12.64 2.69 -11.01
CA VAL A 38 13.58 1.62 -11.34
C VAL A 38 13.11 0.29 -10.75
N ASN A 39 12.67 0.29 -9.49
CA ASN A 39 12.10 -0.89 -8.84
C ASN A 39 10.83 -1.41 -9.53
N ALA A 40 9.95 -0.51 -9.99
CA ALA A 40 8.75 -0.89 -10.74
C ALA A 40 9.10 -1.52 -12.10
N ALA A 41 10.08 -0.96 -12.82
CA ALA A 41 10.58 -1.50 -14.08
C ALA A 41 11.21 -2.91 -13.89
N LEU A 42 12.03 -3.07 -12.85
CA LEU A 42 12.60 -4.38 -12.48
C LEU A 42 11.50 -5.38 -12.12
N GLY A 43 10.49 -4.97 -11.36
CA GLY A 43 9.33 -5.82 -11.05
C GLY A 43 8.58 -6.26 -12.30
N GLY A 44 8.36 -5.36 -13.26
CA GLY A 44 7.77 -5.70 -14.56
C GLY A 44 8.61 -6.71 -15.35
N LEU A 45 9.93 -6.53 -15.39
CA LEU A 45 10.85 -7.47 -16.02
C LEU A 45 10.77 -8.86 -15.40
N VAL A 46 10.77 -8.95 -14.06
CA VAL A 46 10.63 -10.21 -13.32
C VAL A 46 9.32 -10.91 -13.67
N VAL A 47 8.21 -10.16 -13.78
CA VAL A 47 6.91 -10.72 -14.19
C VAL A 47 6.98 -11.30 -15.61
N CYS A 48 7.56 -10.57 -16.57
CA CYS A 48 7.71 -11.04 -17.94
C CYS A 48 8.56 -12.32 -18.04
N VAL A 49 9.69 -12.37 -17.32
CA VAL A 49 10.56 -13.55 -17.26
C VAL A 49 9.84 -14.72 -16.58
N SER A 50 9.07 -14.46 -15.52
CA SER A 50 8.31 -15.51 -14.83
C SER A 50 7.23 -16.11 -15.73
N LEU A 51 6.54 -15.27 -16.52
CA LEU A 51 5.52 -15.75 -17.47
C LEU A 51 6.12 -16.58 -18.60
N SER A 52 7.29 -16.18 -19.13
CA SER A 52 7.97 -16.95 -20.17
C SER A 52 8.47 -18.31 -19.65
N GLN A 53 9.00 -18.37 -18.43
CA GLN A 53 9.39 -19.63 -17.79
C GLN A 53 8.20 -20.55 -17.50
N LEU A 54 7.03 -19.98 -17.19
CA LEU A 54 5.79 -20.73 -17.00
C LEU A 54 5.12 -21.15 -18.31
N GLY A 55 5.65 -20.73 -19.47
CA GLY A 55 5.07 -21.02 -20.79
C GLY A 55 3.66 -20.44 -20.98
N MET A 56 3.31 -19.38 -20.22
CA MET A 56 1.96 -18.82 -20.24
C MET A 56 1.90 -17.51 -21.00
N VAL A 57 0.96 -17.44 -21.94
CA VAL A 57 0.65 -16.23 -22.71
C VAL A 57 -0.56 -15.55 -22.07
N PRO A 58 -0.38 -14.41 -21.38
CA PRO A 58 -1.50 -13.71 -20.76
C PRO A 58 -2.41 -13.11 -21.84
N THR A 59 -3.72 -13.20 -21.63
CA THR A 59 -4.69 -12.53 -22.53
C THR A 59 -4.71 -11.02 -22.25
N PRO A 60 -5.13 -10.17 -23.21
CA PRO A 60 -5.29 -8.72 -22.97
C PRO A 60 -6.18 -8.40 -21.76
N MET A 61 -7.22 -9.22 -21.54
CA MET A 61 -8.08 -9.10 -20.37
C MET A 61 -7.31 -9.40 -19.07
N SER A 62 -6.50 -10.47 -19.04
CA SER A 62 -5.68 -10.80 -17.86
C SER A 62 -4.69 -9.69 -17.50
N ILE A 63 -4.11 -9.04 -18.52
CA ILE A 63 -3.20 -7.90 -18.33
C ILE A 63 -3.95 -6.70 -17.74
N LEU A 64 -5.13 -6.38 -18.28
CA LEU A 64 -5.96 -5.29 -17.75
C LEU A 64 -6.33 -5.56 -16.29
N LEU A 65 -6.82 -6.76 -15.98
CA LEU A 65 -7.17 -7.16 -14.62
C LEU A 65 -5.97 -7.09 -13.67
N TYR A 66 -4.80 -7.52 -14.12
CA TYR A 66 -3.56 -7.43 -13.36
C TYR A 66 -3.18 -5.98 -13.05
N LEU A 67 -3.19 -5.09 -14.04
CA LEU A 67 -2.88 -3.66 -13.86
C LEU A 67 -3.89 -2.97 -12.93
N THR A 68 -5.17 -3.26 -13.09
CA THR A 68 -6.21 -2.74 -12.19
C THR A 68 -6.01 -3.24 -10.76
N ALA A 69 -5.71 -4.53 -10.57
CA ALA A 69 -5.44 -5.10 -9.27
C ALA A 69 -4.18 -4.51 -8.61
N LEU A 70 -3.12 -4.24 -9.40
CA LEU A 70 -1.96 -3.51 -8.91
C LEU A 70 -2.32 -2.11 -8.41
N GLY A 71 -3.16 -1.38 -9.14
CA GLY A 71 -3.63 -0.05 -8.72
C GLY A 71 -4.32 -0.07 -7.35
N PHE A 72 -5.24 -1.00 -7.14
CA PHE A 72 -5.89 -1.19 -5.82
C PHE A 72 -4.89 -1.66 -4.75
N GLY A 73 -3.96 -2.53 -5.11
CA GLY A 73 -2.89 -2.97 -4.22
C GLY A 73 -2.02 -1.81 -3.71
N VAL A 74 -1.63 -0.91 -4.61
CA VAL A 74 -0.90 0.33 -4.29
C VAL A 74 -1.73 1.25 -3.40
N ALA A 75 -3.03 1.41 -3.68
CA ALA A 75 -3.92 2.23 -2.86
C ALA A 75 -4.04 1.70 -1.43
N VAL A 76 -4.23 0.40 -1.24
CA VAL A 76 -4.22 -0.25 0.09
C VAL A 76 -2.90 -0.01 0.80
N HIS A 77 -1.78 -0.27 0.12
CA HIS A 77 -0.44 -0.10 0.70
C HIS A 77 -0.22 1.35 1.15
N TYR A 78 -0.58 2.32 0.29
CA TYR A 78 -0.52 3.74 0.59
C TYR A 78 -1.34 4.10 1.82
N SER A 79 -2.58 3.61 1.92
CA SER A 79 -3.49 3.93 3.00
C SER A 79 -3.04 3.40 4.36
N ILE A 80 -2.48 2.19 4.39
CA ILE A 80 -1.87 1.64 5.62
C ILE A 80 -0.65 2.47 6.01
N MET A 81 0.23 2.76 5.07
CA MET A 81 1.42 3.58 5.31
C MET A 81 1.07 4.98 5.84
N LEU A 82 0.03 5.60 5.26
CA LEU A 82 -0.46 6.91 5.70
C LEU A 82 -1.03 6.85 7.11
N ALA A 83 -1.82 5.83 7.43
CA ALA A 83 -2.37 5.66 8.77
C ALA A 83 -1.25 5.46 9.81
N LEU A 84 -0.28 4.59 9.54
CA LEU A 84 0.88 4.38 10.42
C LEU A 84 1.72 5.65 10.58
N ALA A 85 1.92 6.39 9.50
CA ALA A 85 2.60 7.68 9.54
C ALA A 85 1.84 8.71 10.38
N ALA A 86 0.51 8.79 10.26
CA ALA A 86 -0.32 9.73 11.03
C ALA A 86 -0.28 9.48 12.54
N VAL A 87 0.05 8.26 12.99
CA VAL A 87 0.32 7.97 14.41
C VAL A 87 1.45 8.83 14.97
N SER A 88 2.36 9.31 14.12
CA SER A 88 3.44 10.21 14.54
C SER A 88 2.97 11.53 15.12
N PHE A 89 1.71 11.92 14.90
CA PHE A 89 1.15 13.15 15.47
C PHE A 89 0.94 13.05 16.99
N TRP A 90 0.80 11.85 17.54
CA TRP A 90 0.76 11.64 19.00
C TRP A 90 2.09 11.12 19.56
N ILE A 91 2.85 10.33 18.78
CA ILE A 91 4.06 9.67 19.25
C ILE A 91 5.27 10.13 18.43
N VAL A 92 6.24 10.76 19.10
CA VAL A 92 7.45 11.35 18.48
C VAL A 92 8.28 10.32 17.67
N ARG A 93 8.23 9.03 18.02
CA ARG A 93 9.00 7.94 17.37
C ARG A 93 8.12 6.90 16.67
N ALA A 94 7.20 7.32 15.80
CA ALA A 94 6.40 6.38 14.99
C ALA A 94 7.15 5.74 13.80
N GLN A 95 8.39 6.14 13.53
CA GLN A 95 9.18 5.62 12.40
C GLN A 95 9.34 4.09 12.44
N GLY A 96 9.44 3.51 13.64
CA GLY A 96 9.50 2.06 13.83
C GLY A 96 8.24 1.32 13.36
N LEU A 97 7.06 1.94 13.43
CA LEU A 97 5.81 1.34 12.94
C LEU A 97 5.81 1.22 11.41
N VAL A 98 6.31 2.26 10.73
CA VAL A 98 6.46 2.30 9.28
C VAL A 98 7.45 1.22 8.80
N TYR A 99 8.61 1.11 9.46
CA TYR A 99 9.58 0.05 9.14
C TYR A 99 9.07 -1.36 9.49
N GLY A 100 8.31 -1.51 10.58
CA GLY A 100 7.65 -2.75 10.94
C GLY A 100 6.71 -3.24 9.83
N TYR A 101 5.94 -2.33 9.22
CA TYR A 101 5.06 -2.67 8.10
C TYR A 101 5.83 -3.20 6.87
N PHE A 102 7.00 -2.63 6.53
CA PHE A 102 7.85 -3.18 5.47
C PHE A 102 8.35 -4.60 5.77
N ASN A 103 8.56 -4.95 7.05
CA ASN A 103 8.87 -6.33 7.42
C ASN A 103 7.68 -7.27 7.16
N PHE A 104 6.45 -6.84 7.48
CA PHE A 104 5.25 -7.62 7.16
C PHE A 104 5.03 -7.81 5.64
N LEU A 105 5.43 -6.85 4.80
CA LEU A 105 5.36 -7.00 3.34
C LEU A 105 6.24 -8.14 2.82
N ASN A 106 7.30 -8.53 3.52
CA ASN A 106 8.08 -9.72 3.13
C ASN A 106 7.25 -11.01 3.24
N ILE A 107 6.29 -11.07 4.16
CA ILE A 107 5.39 -12.21 4.33
C ILE A 107 4.45 -12.34 3.12
N ALA A 108 4.08 -11.23 2.48
CA ALA A 108 3.21 -11.24 1.31
C ALA A 108 3.82 -11.92 0.07
N ARG A 109 5.13 -12.16 0.06
CA ARG A 109 5.84 -12.92 -1.00
C ARG A 109 5.45 -14.39 -1.02
N TYR A 110 5.00 -14.92 0.11
CA TYR A 110 4.57 -16.30 0.25
C TYR A 110 3.09 -16.44 -0.15
N PRO A 111 2.74 -17.48 -0.93
CA PRO A 111 1.35 -17.69 -1.27
C PRO A 111 0.50 -17.97 -0.03
N ASP A 112 -0.71 -17.42 -0.03
CA ASP A 112 -1.63 -17.47 1.11
C ASP A 112 -2.01 -18.90 1.57
N VAL A 113 -1.88 -19.87 0.67
CA VAL A 113 -2.14 -21.30 0.89
C VAL A 113 -1.29 -21.89 2.01
N ILE A 114 -0.10 -21.33 2.25
CA ILE A 114 0.87 -21.83 3.24
C ILE A 114 0.47 -21.41 4.66
N PHE A 115 -0.33 -20.36 4.81
CA PHE A 115 -0.70 -19.84 6.13
C PHE A 115 -1.88 -20.61 6.75
N PRO A 116 -1.87 -20.83 8.08
CA PRO A 116 -3.01 -21.35 8.83
C PRO A 116 -4.25 -20.48 8.64
N ARG A 117 -5.44 -21.06 8.84
CA ARG A 117 -6.73 -20.37 8.62
C ARG A 117 -6.84 -19.04 9.37
N ILE A 118 -6.35 -18.98 10.62
CA ILE A 118 -6.38 -17.75 11.42
C ILE A 118 -5.48 -16.65 10.84
N PHE A 119 -4.27 -17.00 10.39
CA PHE A 119 -3.35 -16.08 9.76
C PHE A 119 -3.91 -15.55 8.45
N ARG A 120 -4.51 -16.42 7.63
CA ARG A 120 -5.17 -15.99 6.38
C ARG A 120 -6.32 -15.01 6.63
N MET A 121 -7.05 -15.16 7.74
CA MET A 121 -8.12 -14.24 8.10
C MET A 121 -7.57 -12.88 8.56
N ILE A 122 -6.54 -12.87 9.40
CA ILE A 122 -5.91 -11.63 9.89
C ILE A 122 -5.24 -10.87 8.73
N PHE A 123 -4.38 -11.54 7.97
CA PHE A 123 -3.65 -10.94 6.85
C PHE A 123 -4.48 -10.80 5.58
N GLY A 124 -5.72 -11.30 5.60
CA GLY A 124 -6.72 -11.06 4.57
C GLY A 124 -7.57 -9.83 4.87
N TRP A 125 -8.06 -9.69 6.11
CA TRP A 125 -9.09 -8.70 6.46
C TRP A 125 -8.58 -7.54 7.30
N VAL A 126 -7.63 -7.77 8.20
CA VAL A 126 -7.14 -6.75 9.16
C VAL A 126 -5.96 -5.99 8.58
N ILE A 127 -4.98 -6.72 8.05
CA ILE A 127 -3.82 -6.14 7.38
C ILE A 127 -3.71 -6.86 6.04
N PRO A 128 -4.37 -6.38 4.97
CA PRO A 128 -4.51 -7.10 3.69
C PRO A 128 -3.20 -7.16 2.87
N VAL A 129 -2.06 -7.31 3.52
CA VAL A 129 -0.72 -7.33 2.91
C VAL A 129 -0.58 -8.46 1.91
N VAL A 130 -1.10 -9.64 2.26
CA VAL A 130 -1.01 -10.85 1.44
C VAL A 130 -1.85 -10.71 0.17
N ILE A 131 -3.01 -10.07 0.29
CA ILE A 131 -3.96 -9.89 -0.82
C ILE A 131 -3.39 -9.00 -1.91
N ILE A 132 -2.70 -7.92 -1.52
CA ILE A 132 -2.08 -6.94 -2.41
C ILE A 132 -1.14 -7.60 -3.42
N ALA A 133 -0.35 -8.60 -2.99
CA ALA A 133 0.59 -9.31 -3.86
C ALA A 133 -0.04 -10.54 -4.55
N ASN A 134 -0.89 -11.29 -3.84
CA ASN A 134 -1.38 -12.58 -4.33
C ASN A 134 -2.53 -12.46 -5.33
N ILE A 135 -3.41 -11.46 -5.21
CA ILE A 135 -4.54 -11.31 -6.14
C ILE A 135 -4.08 -10.96 -7.55
N PRO A 136 -3.20 -9.96 -7.79
CA PRO A 136 -2.69 -9.67 -9.12
C PRO A 136 -2.02 -10.91 -9.74
N ALA A 137 -1.16 -11.60 -8.98
CA ALA A 137 -0.48 -12.81 -9.46
C ALA A 137 -1.48 -13.91 -9.87
N ARG A 138 -2.54 -14.12 -9.07
CA ARG A 138 -3.60 -15.10 -9.40
C ARG A 138 -4.41 -14.73 -10.62
N LEU A 139 -4.75 -13.46 -10.81
CA LEU A 139 -5.48 -12.97 -11.98
C LEU A 139 -4.66 -13.14 -13.27
N LEU A 140 -3.34 -12.97 -13.16
CA LEU A 140 -2.42 -13.12 -14.29
C LEU A 140 -2.15 -14.59 -14.64
N ILE A 141 -1.95 -15.45 -13.63
CA ILE A 141 -1.58 -16.88 -13.81
C ILE A 141 -2.81 -17.77 -14.05
N LYS A 142 -3.92 -17.53 -13.33
CA LYS A 142 -5.13 -18.36 -13.39
C LYS A 142 -6.31 -17.58 -13.95
N SER A 143 -6.15 -17.00 -15.14
CA SER A 143 -7.20 -16.18 -15.78
C SER A 143 -8.52 -16.94 -16.00
N PHE A 144 -8.52 -18.28 -16.01
CA PHE A 144 -9.70 -19.14 -16.13
C PHE A 144 -10.39 -19.49 -14.79
N GLY A 145 -9.98 -18.91 -13.67
CA GLY A 145 -10.69 -19.03 -12.39
C GLY A 145 -11.98 -18.18 -12.33
N GLN A 146 -12.49 -17.91 -11.13
CA GLN A 146 -13.50 -16.87 -10.90
C GLN A 146 -12.78 -15.54 -10.55
N PRO A 147 -12.45 -14.67 -11.53
CA PRO A 147 -11.74 -13.41 -11.27
C PRO A 147 -12.60 -12.39 -10.51
N PHE A 148 -13.92 -12.46 -10.70
CA PHE A 148 -14.86 -11.48 -10.18
C PHE A 148 -14.90 -11.41 -8.65
N PRO A 149 -15.01 -12.52 -7.89
CA PRO A 149 -14.95 -12.47 -6.42
C PRO A 149 -13.63 -11.93 -5.88
N LEU A 150 -12.50 -12.25 -6.53
CA LEU A 150 -11.18 -11.77 -6.12
C LEU A 150 -11.05 -10.26 -6.32
N MET A 151 -11.44 -9.76 -7.49
CA MET A 151 -11.47 -8.32 -7.74
C MET A 151 -12.43 -7.60 -6.81
N LEU A 152 -13.64 -8.11 -6.63
CA LEU A 152 -14.63 -7.50 -5.74
C LEU A 152 -14.07 -7.39 -4.32
N HIS A 153 -13.44 -8.45 -3.82
CA HIS A 153 -12.80 -8.43 -2.50
C HIS A 153 -11.69 -7.37 -2.41
N LEU A 154 -10.82 -7.29 -3.42
CA LEU A 154 -9.74 -6.30 -3.47
C LEU A 154 -10.27 -4.86 -3.55
N VAL A 155 -11.28 -4.61 -4.39
CA VAL A 155 -11.91 -3.30 -4.58
C VAL A 155 -12.58 -2.85 -3.28
N VAL A 156 -13.37 -3.73 -2.64
CA VAL A 156 -14.06 -3.43 -1.38
C VAL A 156 -13.04 -3.16 -0.27
N ALA A 157 -12.04 -4.02 -0.12
CA ALA A 157 -10.98 -3.83 0.88
C ALA A 157 -10.21 -2.52 0.65
N SER A 158 -9.81 -2.24 -0.59
CA SER A 158 -9.12 -1.00 -0.95
C SER A 158 -9.95 0.23 -0.69
N THR A 159 -11.24 0.22 -1.04
CA THR A 159 -12.11 1.37 -0.86
C THR A 159 -12.34 1.67 0.61
N ILE A 160 -12.63 0.64 1.42
CA ILE A 160 -12.84 0.78 2.86
C ILE A 160 -11.57 1.31 3.54
N ILE A 161 -10.41 0.70 3.26
CA ILE A 161 -9.15 1.10 3.90
C ILE A 161 -8.71 2.49 3.46
N PHE A 162 -8.91 2.84 2.18
CA PHE A 162 -8.63 4.18 1.70
C PHE A 162 -9.48 5.23 2.40
N TRP A 163 -10.79 4.99 2.48
CA TRP A 163 -11.71 5.88 3.18
C TRP A 163 -11.37 6.02 4.67
N LEU A 164 -11.10 4.90 5.37
CA LEU A 164 -10.69 4.90 6.77
C LEU A 164 -9.37 5.68 6.97
N SER A 165 -8.40 5.51 6.08
CA SER A 165 -7.12 6.24 6.16
C SER A 165 -7.31 7.75 6.00
N ARG A 166 -8.21 8.19 5.13
CA ARG A 166 -8.55 9.61 4.92
C ARG A 166 -9.20 10.21 6.16
N VAL A 167 -10.15 9.50 6.75
CA VAL A 167 -10.83 9.92 7.99
C VAL A 167 -9.83 9.99 9.14
N PHE A 168 -9.01 8.94 9.29
CA PHE A 168 -7.98 8.88 10.32
C PHE A 168 -6.95 9.99 10.17
N TRP A 169 -6.49 10.29 8.96
CA TRP A 169 -5.59 11.42 8.70
C TRP A 169 -6.16 12.75 9.19
N ARG A 170 -7.42 13.04 8.84
CA ARG A 170 -8.09 14.29 9.25
C ARG A 170 -8.29 14.36 10.76
N PHE A 171 -8.60 13.23 11.40
CA PHE A 171 -8.72 13.14 12.86
C PHE A 171 -7.37 13.36 13.55
N ALA A 172 -6.32 12.69 13.05
CA ALA A 172 -4.97 12.78 13.59
C ALA A 172 -4.42 14.20 13.48
N LEU A 173 -4.63 14.85 12.34
CA LEU A 173 -4.11 16.19 12.09
C LEU A 173 -4.63 17.24 13.10
N ARG A 174 -5.82 17.02 13.69
CA ARG A 174 -6.37 17.89 14.74
C ARG A 174 -5.60 17.82 16.06
N HIS A 175 -4.83 16.75 16.27
CA HIS A 175 -4.02 16.53 17.46
C HIS A 175 -2.54 16.84 17.25
N TYR A 176 -2.17 17.24 16.03
CA TYR A 176 -0.81 17.63 15.72
C TYR A 176 -0.42 18.88 16.52
N SER A 177 0.66 18.78 17.29
CA SER A 177 1.27 19.89 18.03
C SER A 177 2.64 20.17 17.42
N SER A 178 2.90 21.41 17.02
CA SER A 178 4.16 21.78 16.37
C SER A 178 5.35 21.59 17.31
N ALA A 179 6.46 21.11 16.75
CA ALA A 179 7.74 21.03 17.45
C ALA A 179 8.47 22.38 17.54
N SER A 180 7.95 23.43 16.89
CA SER A 180 8.50 24.79 16.90
C SER A 180 7.67 25.68 17.82
N SER A 181 7.95 25.64 19.12
CA SER A 181 7.54 26.65 20.11
C SER A 181 8.75 27.12 20.89
#